data_AF-A0A926HLB7-F1
#
_entry.id   AF-A0A926HLB7-F1
#
_cell.length_a   1.000
_cell.length_b   1.000
_cell.length_c   1.000
_cell.angle_alpha   90.00
_cell.angle_beta   90.00
_cell.angle_gamma   90.00
#
_symmetry.space_group_name_H-M   'P 1'
#
loop_
_entity.id
_entity.type
_entity.pdbx_description
1 polymer ?
#
loop_
_entity_poly.entity_id
_entity_poly.type
_entity_poly.pdbx_seq_one_letter_code
_entity_poly.pdbx_strand_id
1 'polypeptide(L)'
;MTAVIVCAIVLFIAMLLFPLVMSARSLKGEKAEALKINNDRVRNPRYFGISFAALMEKALAGYDGGGKIRMSKEEALIEADKLEALPIECESIVYAKEKEFRPPAGTVFHKEIYTCQDAYLDGIYEVRAIYGKKAVTLGAGTVLTRWADALGPLRVEEHADLGISASSATQLTVGRDCSFRRLYAPSISLGWPAEQGQAEPESAAAMVAVALSDTVVRNIQYVDDDQTDENGELAATVISKHAVTVLEGLTVRGHIRSHKSITLYDGAVVYGNLFAEGDIYLGENVKVYGNIFTQQKVITQRGVQIGQFGEIKSVIARDEIIFGADCKVYGYVSSETRGRCCPDADMVYLTPEEEEELRQKWRGNLRRTAVLPVMEKAVFKDAAEFDEMSTEVFRKNRYLKETVIPEGVQVIRRGFFFGCENLEKVVLPNSLKEIEDFAFYGCKRLSKIDLSACGQLRRIGESAFEGCAALKAVALPGSLAQLGAAAFSGCGALGAVQNLEHTHLTQLQGHVFLDCAALKAAALPEGIDEIGISAFKGCKALREMVLPRSVSHIEAFAFSGCEALRQIVLQGELAQLDERAKKGLPEGVRVLAAESETAAG
;
A
#
# COMPACT_ATOMS: atom_id res chain seq x y z
N MET A 1 -9.58 4.50 -69.42
CA MET A 1 -8.52 3.92 -68.58
C MET A 1 -8.29 4.74 -67.30
N THR A 2 -8.16 6.06 -67.39
CA THR A 2 -8.03 6.98 -66.23
C THR A 2 -9.22 6.94 -65.26
N ALA A 3 -10.47 6.92 -65.74
CA ALA A 3 -11.64 6.85 -64.87
C ALA A 3 -11.71 5.56 -64.03
N VAL A 4 -11.29 4.42 -64.61
CA VAL A 4 -11.28 3.12 -63.91
C VAL A 4 -10.23 3.11 -62.81
N ILE A 5 -9.05 3.70 -63.05
CA ILE A 5 -7.97 3.81 -62.06
C ILE A 5 -8.40 4.72 -60.90
N VAL A 6 -9.06 5.86 -61.19
CA VAL A 6 -9.57 6.76 -60.14
C VAL A 6 -10.64 6.06 -59.29
N CYS A 7 -11.58 5.33 -59.91
CA CYS A 7 -12.56 4.54 -59.17
C CYS A 7 -11.90 3.46 -58.29
N ALA A 8 -10.87 2.77 -58.78
CA ALA A 8 -10.15 1.77 -58.01
C ALA A 8 -9.42 2.37 -56.80
N ILE A 9 -8.80 3.54 -56.96
CA ILE A 9 -8.12 4.26 -55.88
C ILE A 9 -9.13 4.73 -54.82
N VAL A 10 -10.28 5.26 -55.24
CA VAL A 10 -11.34 5.69 -54.30
C VAL A 10 -11.91 4.49 -53.54
N LEU A 11 -12.15 3.36 -54.22
CA LEU A 11 -12.57 2.11 -53.58
C LEU A 11 -11.54 1.61 -52.57
N PHE A 12 -10.25 1.66 -52.93
CA PHE A 12 -9.17 1.24 -52.05
C PHE A 12 -9.05 2.12 -50.80
N ILE A 13 -9.15 3.45 -50.96
CA ILE A 13 -9.16 4.40 -49.83
C ILE A 13 -10.41 4.19 -48.96
N ALA A 14 -11.58 3.96 -49.57
CA ALA A 14 -12.79 3.64 -48.83
C ALA A 14 -12.66 2.33 -48.04
N MET A 15 -12.04 1.29 -48.61
CA MET A 15 -11.76 0.03 -47.93
C MET A 15 -10.74 0.19 -46.78
N LEU A 16 -9.80 1.11 -46.88
CA LEU A 16 -8.86 1.44 -45.78
C LEU A 16 -9.52 2.26 -44.67
N LEU A 17 -10.40 3.20 -45.02
CA LEU A 17 -11.07 4.08 -44.06
C LEU A 17 -12.30 3.43 -43.41
N PHE A 18 -12.95 2.47 -44.06
CA PHE A 18 -14.16 1.83 -43.55
C PHE A 18 -13.94 1.10 -42.20
N PRO A 19 -12.86 0.31 -41.99
CA PRO A 19 -12.55 -0.28 -40.69
C PRO A 19 -12.27 0.77 -39.61
N LEU A 20 -11.59 1.87 -39.96
CA LEU A 20 -11.32 3.00 -39.05
C LEU A 20 -12.60 3.71 -38.62
N VAL A 21 -13.53 3.95 -39.55
CA VAL A 21 -14.83 4.58 -39.28
C VAL A 21 -15.72 3.65 -38.46
N MET A 22 -15.72 2.34 -38.74
CA MET A 22 -16.46 1.35 -37.97
C MET A 22 -15.89 1.19 -36.56
N SER A 23 -14.56 1.21 -36.41
CA SER A 23 -13.88 1.22 -35.09
C SER A 23 -14.21 2.50 -34.31
N ALA A 24 -14.17 3.68 -34.95
CA ALA A 24 -14.53 4.94 -34.33
C ALA A 24 -16.02 5.02 -33.92
N ARG A 25 -16.91 4.35 -34.68
CA ARG A 25 -18.33 4.20 -34.32
C ARG A 25 -18.55 3.22 -33.18
N SER A 26 -17.83 2.09 -33.17
CA SER A 26 -17.83 1.13 -32.06
C SER A 26 -17.35 1.79 -30.75
N LEU A 27 -16.31 2.62 -30.82
CA LEU A 27 -15.80 3.41 -29.69
C LEU A 27 -16.77 4.48 -29.18
N LYS A 28 -17.69 4.98 -30.02
CA LYS A 28 -18.74 5.94 -29.61
C LYS A 28 -19.99 5.26 -29.04
N GLY A 29 -20.12 3.94 -29.18
CA GLY A 29 -21.32 3.18 -28.80
C GLY A 29 -21.23 2.41 -27.47
N GLU A 30 -20.03 2.17 -26.94
CA GLU A 30 -19.90 1.43 -25.68
C GLU A 30 -20.15 2.36 -24.48
N LYS A 31 -21.42 2.43 -24.05
CA LYS A 31 -21.69 2.54 -22.62
C LYS A 31 -20.90 1.44 -21.94
N ALA A 32 -20.15 1.79 -20.90
CA ALA A 32 -19.41 0.85 -20.07
C ALA A 32 -20.43 0.01 -19.28
N GLU A 33 -21.12 -0.90 -19.96
CA GLU A 33 -21.82 -1.97 -19.26
C GLU A 33 -20.78 -2.88 -18.64
N ALA A 34 -20.98 -3.22 -17.37
CA ALA A 34 -20.16 -4.17 -16.64
C ALA A 34 -19.96 -5.41 -17.54
N LEU A 35 -18.71 -5.69 -17.87
CA LEU A 35 -18.35 -6.79 -18.74
C LEU A 35 -18.77 -8.07 -18.00
N LYS A 36 -19.94 -8.62 -18.35
CA LYS A 36 -20.37 -9.94 -17.87
C LYS A 36 -19.43 -10.94 -18.52
N ILE A 37 -18.38 -11.31 -17.78
CA ILE A 37 -17.55 -12.45 -18.14
C ILE A 37 -18.43 -13.68 -17.95
N ASN A 38 -18.98 -14.19 -19.05
CA ASN A 38 -19.51 -15.55 -19.07
C ASN A 38 -18.32 -16.51 -18.93
N ASN A 39 -18.10 -16.99 -17.71
CA ASN A 39 -17.06 -17.96 -17.38
C ASN A 39 -17.38 -19.38 -17.91
N ASP A 40 -18.47 -19.52 -18.67
CA ASP A 40 -19.03 -20.79 -19.17
C ASP A 40 -18.09 -21.58 -20.11
N ARG A 41 -17.01 -20.95 -20.61
CA ARG A 41 -16.06 -21.55 -21.57
C ARG A 41 -14.68 -21.85 -21.00
N VAL A 42 -14.39 -21.53 -19.74
CA VAL A 42 -13.10 -21.89 -19.13
C VAL A 42 -13.14 -23.40 -18.83
N ARG A 43 -12.23 -24.17 -19.47
CA ARG A 43 -12.10 -25.60 -19.18
C ARG A 43 -11.79 -25.77 -17.71
N ASN A 44 -12.72 -26.37 -16.96
CA ASN A 44 -12.52 -26.72 -15.56
C ASN A 44 -11.21 -27.53 -15.46
N PRO A 45 -10.17 -27.06 -14.74
CA PRO A 45 -8.90 -27.79 -14.62
C PRO A 45 -9.06 -29.17 -13.96
N ARG A 46 -10.14 -29.40 -13.18
CA ARG A 46 -10.50 -30.73 -12.65
C ARG A 46 -10.98 -31.71 -13.72
N TYR A 47 -11.20 -31.25 -14.95
CA TYR A 47 -11.72 -32.07 -16.05
C TYR A 47 -10.91 -33.34 -16.27
N PHE A 48 -9.57 -33.27 -16.23
CA PHE A 48 -8.72 -34.43 -16.47
C PHE A 48 -8.89 -35.49 -15.37
N GLY A 49 -8.79 -35.10 -14.10
CA GLY A 49 -8.97 -35.99 -12.96
C GLY A 49 -10.36 -36.61 -12.93
N ILE A 50 -11.41 -35.80 -13.07
CA ILE A 50 -12.81 -36.26 -13.08
C ILE A 50 -13.06 -37.22 -14.24
N SER A 51 -12.56 -36.91 -15.45
CA SER A 51 -12.74 -37.78 -16.62
C SER A 51 -12.00 -39.10 -16.46
N PHE A 52 -10.77 -39.07 -15.95
CA PHE A 52 -9.99 -40.27 -15.66
C PHE A 52 -10.68 -41.13 -14.60
N ALA A 53 -11.14 -40.53 -13.52
CA ALA A 53 -11.84 -41.23 -12.45
C ALA A 53 -13.12 -41.89 -12.95
N ALA A 54 -13.92 -41.20 -13.77
CA ALA A 54 -15.12 -41.77 -14.37
C ALA A 54 -14.80 -42.98 -15.28
N LEU A 55 -13.70 -42.91 -16.04
CA LEU A 55 -13.23 -44.04 -16.85
C LEU A 55 -12.73 -45.20 -15.98
N MET A 56 -11.99 -44.92 -14.90
CA MET A 56 -11.49 -45.92 -13.95
C MET A 56 -12.64 -46.64 -13.27
N GLU A 57 -13.60 -45.92 -12.69
CA GLU A 57 -14.77 -46.51 -12.02
C GLU A 57 -15.58 -47.40 -12.95
N LYS A 58 -15.78 -46.96 -14.19
CA LYS A 58 -16.47 -47.76 -15.21
C LYS A 58 -15.69 -49.02 -15.57
N ALA A 59 -14.37 -48.94 -15.71
CA ALA A 59 -13.53 -50.09 -16.05
C ALA A 59 -13.44 -51.08 -14.88
N LEU A 60 -13.35 -50.59 -13.64
CA LEU A 60 -13.26 -51.40 -12.43
C LEU A 60 -14.53 -52.19 -12.12
N ALA A 61 -15.71 -51.71 -12.56
CA ALA A 61 -16.97 -52.41 -12.34
C ALA A 61 -17.02 -53.84 -12.95
N GLY A 62 -16.23 -54.11 -13.98
CA GLY A 62 -16.12 -55.42 -14.63
C GLY A 62 -14.71 -56.03 -14.54
N TYR A 63 -13.85 -55.50 -13.69
CA TYR A 63 -12.47 -55.98 -13.54
C TYR A 63 -12.42 -57.25 -12.69
N ASP A 64 -11.78 -58.30 -13.22
CA ASP A 64 -11.72 -59.64 -12.64
C ASP A 64 -10.42 -59.92 -11.87
N GLY A 65 -9.51 -58.94 -11.77
CA GLY A 65 -8.19 -59.15 -11.18
C GLY A 65 -7.12 -59.62 -12.17
N GLY A 66 -7.42 -59.68 -13.47
CA GLY A 66 -6.53 -60.20 -14.51
C GLY A 66 -5.32 -59.33 -14.89
N GLY A 67 -5.00 -58.27 -14.12
CA GLY A 67 -3.83 -57.41 -14.33
C GLY A 67 -3.92 -56.49 -15.56
N LYS A 68 -5.08 -56.44 -16.22
CA LYS A 68 -5.34 -55.54 -17.35
C LYS A 68 -6.75 -54.96 -17.23
N ILE A 69 -6.88 -53.70 -17.64
CA ILE A 69 -8.17 -53.02 -17.74
C ILE A 69 -8.37 -52.44 -19.12
N ARG A 70 -9.63 -52.34 -19.53
CA ARG A 70 -10.01 -51.70 -20.79
C ARG A 70 -10.68 -50.37 -20.52
N MET A 71 -10.03 -49.30 -20.94
CA MET A 71 -10.62 -47.95 -21.01
C MET A 71 -10.96 -47.63 -22.46
N SER A 72 -10.21 -46.74 -23.11
CA SER A 72 -10.23 -46.53 -24.57
C SER A 72 -9.43 -47.59 -25.33
N LYS A 73 -8.44 -48.18 -24.66
CA LYS A 73 -7.64 -49.33 -25.11
C LYS A 73 -7.35 -50.23 -23.91
N GLU A 74 -6.79 -51.42 -24.19
CA GLU A 74 -6.29 -52.31 -23.15
C GLU A 74 -5.01 -51.73 -22.54
N GLU A 75 -4.97 -51.63 -21.22
CA GLU A 75 -3.87 -51.08 -20.43
C GLU A 75 -3.54 -52.08 -19.32
N ALA A 76 -2.25 -52.21 -18.98
CA ALA A 76 -1.83 -52.99 -17.82
C ALA A 76 -2.20 -52.25 -16.51
N LEU A 77 -2.61 -53.02 -15.50
CA LEU A 77 -3.04 -52.53 -14.19
C LEU A 77 -2.28 -53.27 -13.08
N ILE A 78 -1.73 -52.53 -12.13
CA ILE A 78 -1.16 -53.03 -10.88
C ILE A 78 -2.13 -52.72 -9.75
N GLU A 79 -2.53 -53.76 -9.00
CA GLU A 79 -3.28 -53.62 -7.74
C GLU A 79 -2.30 -53.49 -6.57
N ALA A 80 -2.05 -52.25 -6.13
CA ALA A 80 -1.06 -51.96 -5.12
C ALA A 80 -1.33 -52.68 -3.78
N ASP A 81 -2.59 -52.84 -3.38
CA ASP A 81 -2.95 -53.48 -2.11
C ASP A 81 -2.54 -54.95 -2.00
N LYS A 82 -2.38 -55.62 -3.14
CA LYS A 82 -2.02 -57.05 -3.25
C LYS A 82 -0.52 -57.29 -3.28
N LEU A 83 0.29 -56.24 -3.38
CA LEU A 83 1.74 -56.33 -3.42
C LEU A 83 2.34 -56.09 -2.04
N GLU A 84 3.42 -56.79 -1.73
CA GLU A 84 4.24 -56.49 -0.54
C GLU A 84 5.03 -55.20 -0.73
N ALA A 85 5.52 -54.94 -1.96
CA ALA A 85 6.17 -53.70 -2.36
C ALA A 85 5.91 -53.43 -3.84
N LEU A 86 5.77 -52.15 -4.19
CA LEU A 86 5.65 -51.71 -5.58
C LEU A 86 7.03 -51.73 -6.28
N PRO A 87 7.07 -52.02 -7.59
CA PRO A 87 8.29 -51.82 -8.39
C PRO A 87 8.73 -50.36 -8.36
N ILE A 88 10.04 -50.12 -8.36
CA ILE A 88 10.62 -48.77 -8.45
C ILE A 88 10.25 -48.09 -9.77
N GLU A 89 10.08 -48.83 -10.86
CA GLU A 89 9.57 -48.31 -12.13
C GLU A 89 8.20 -48.93 -12.45
N CYS A 90 7.17 -48.08 -12.52
CA CYS A 90 5.80 -48.48 -12.78
C CYS A 90 5.36 -48.06 -14.19
N GLU A 91 5.35 -49.00 -15.14
CA GLU A 91 4.86 -48.80 -16.51
C GLU A 91 3.35 -49.04 -16.71
N SER A 92 2.67 -49.48 -15.64
CA SER A 92 1.24 -49.84 -15.63
C SER A 92 0.43 -48.82 -14.83
N ILE A 93 -0.88 -48.71 -15.11
CA ILE A 93 -1.80 -47.94 -14.26
C ILE A 93 -1.74 -48.55 -12.86
N VAL A 94 -1.70 -47.70 -11.83
CA VAL A 94 -1.64 -48.16 -10.43
C VAL A 94 -2.99 -47.91 -9.77
N TYR A 95 -3.53 -48.94 -9.12
CA TYR A 95 -4.80 -48.89 -8.40
C TYR A 95 -4.61 -49.29 -6.94
N ALA A 96 -4.96 -48.39 -6.02
CA ALA A 96 -4.93 -48.61 -4.57
C ALA A 96 -6.33 -48.33 -3.98
N LYS A 97 -6.95 -49.35 -3.39
CA LYS A 97 -8.33 -49.35 -2.93
C LYS A 97 -8.46 -49.27 -1.41
N GLU A 98 -7.72 -50.13 -0.70
CA GLU A 98 -8.01 -50.43 0.71
C GLU A 98 -7.06 -49.76 1.67
N LYS A 99 -5.76 -49.70 1.35
CA LYS A 99 -4.73 -49.13 2.21
C LYS A 99 -4.39 -47.70 1.81
N GLU A 100 -3.81 -46.95 2.75
CA GLU A 100 -3.11 -45.72 2.42
C GLU A 100 -2.03 -46.00 1.37
N PHE A 101 -1.99 -45.19 0.32
CA PHE A 101 -1.02 -45.37 -0.74
C PHE A 101 0.29 -44.69 -0.39
N ARG A 102 1.29 -45.49 -0.03
CA ARG A 102 2.64 -45.05 0.35
C ARG A 102 3.68 -45.84 -0.45
N PRO A 103 3.99 -45.44 -1.68
CA PRO A 103 5.00 -46.14 -2.47
C PRO A 103 6.40 -45.94 -1.89
N PRO A 104 7.36 -46.84 -2.19
CA PRO A 104 8.76 -46.65 -1.80
C PRO A 104 9.33 -45.34 -2.36
N ALA A 105 10.15 -44.64 -1.58
CA ALA A 105 10.83 -43.43 -2.04
C ALA A 105 11.66 -43.69 -3.31
N GLY A 106 11.66 -42.73 -4.24
CA GLY A 106 12.31 -42.87 -5.54
C GLY A 106 11.53 -43.67 -6.60
N THR A 107 10.31 -44.14 -6.30
CA THR A 107 9.46 -44.80 -7.33
C THR A 107 9.08 -43.83 -8.46
N VAL A 108 9.16 -44.28 -9.71
CA VAL A 108 8.80 -43.55 -10.92
C VAL A 108 7.52 -44.12 -11.53
N PHE A 109 6.54 -43.26 -11.81
CA PHE A 109 5.25 -43.67 -12.38
C PHE A 109 5.07 -43.15 -13.81
N HIS A 110 5.20 -44.03 -14.80
CA HIS A 110 5.01 -43.71 -16.22
C HIS A 110 3.54 -43.72 -16.67
N LYS A 111 2.62 -44.11 -15.77
CA LYS A 111 1.17 -44.19 -15.95
C LYS A 111 0.42 -43.56 -14.78
N GLU A 112 -0.89 -43.43 -14.95
CA GLU A 112 -1.79 -42.78 -14.00
C GLU A 112 -1.98 -43.62 -12.72
N ILE A 113 -2.04 -42.93 -11.57
CA ILE A 113 -2.31 -43.51 -10.25
C ILE A 113 -3.75 -43.20 -9.85
N TYR A 114 -4.47 -44.20 -9.35
CA TYR A 114 -5.82 -44.08 -8.83
C TYR A 114 -5.90 -44.60 -7.39
N THR A 115 -6.21 -43.70 -6.43
CA THR A 115 -6.30 -44.07 -5.01
C THR A 115 -7.69 -43.82 -4.43
N CYS A 116 -8.18 -44.77 -3.62
CA CYS A 116 -9.42 -44.65 -2.87
C CYS A 116 -9.21 -44.18 -1.42
N GLN A 117 -8.00 -44.36 -0.87
CA GLN A 117 -7.57 -43.82 0.41
C GLN A 117 -6.57 -42.66 0.21
N ASP A 118 -6.08 -42.11 1.32
CA ASP A 118 -5.07 -41.06 1.31
C ASP A 118 -3.79 -41.56 0.63
N ALA A 119 -3.14 -40.67 -0.12
CA ALA A 119 -1.90 -40.95 -0.84
C ALA A 119 -0.79 -40.03 -0.34
N TYR A 120 0.34 -40.61 0.05
CA TYR A 120 1.53 -39.90 0.52
C TYR A 120 2.71 -40.32 -0.35
N LEU A 121 3.15 -39.43 -1.23
CA LEU A 121 4.23 -39.67 -2.18
C LEU A 121 5.51 -39.00 -1.65
N ASP A 122 5.96 -39.47 -0.49
CA ASP A 122 7.12 -38.93 0.21
C ASP A 122 8.42 -39.34 -0.51
N GLY A 123 9.28 -38.37 -0.86
CA GLY A 123 10.56 -38.64 -1.54
C GLY A 123 10.42 -39.22 -2.96
N ILE A 124 9.29 -38.96 -3.63
CA ILE A 124 9.02 -39.35 -5.02
C ILE A 124 9.38 -38.19 -5.95
N TYR A 125 10.10 -38.47 -7.04
CA TYR A 125 10.55 -37.43 -7.98
C TYR A 125 9.76 -37.37 -9.28
N GLU A 126 9.15 -38.47 -9.74
CA GLU A 126 8.49 -38.49 -11.05
C GLU A 126 7.14 -39.21 -11.02
N VAL A 127 6.09 -38.47 -11.36
CA VAL A 127 4.71 -38.97 -11.41
C VAL A 127 4.05 -38.50 -12.70
N ARG A 128 3.45 -39.40 -13.47
CA ARG A 128 2.70 -38.98 -14.66
C ARG A 128 1.43 -38.23 -14.32
N ALA A 129 0.56 -38.87 -13.55
CA ALA A 129 -0.64 -38.25 -13.01
C ALA A 129 -1.17 -39.04 -11.82
N ILE A 130 -1.89 -38.36 -10.94
CA ILE A 130 -2.53 -38.98 -9.78
C ILE A 130 -3.94 -38.43 -9.57
N TYR A 131 -4.87 -39.35 -9.34
CA TYR A 131 -6.22 -39.06 -8.86
C TYR A 131 -6.45 -39.72 -7.50
N GLY A 132 -6.80 -38.92 -6.49
CA GLY A 132 -7.16 -39.42 -5.16
C GLY A 132 -8.61 -39.11 -4.79
N LYS A 133 -9.35 -40.13 -4.33
CA LYS A 133 -10.68 -39.92 -3.73
C LYS A 133 -10.65 -39.25 -2.35
N LYS A 134 -9.47 -39.18 -1.72
CA LYS A 134 -9.25 -38.49 -0.44
C LYS A 134 -8.07 -37.53 -0.55
N ALA A 135 -7.24 -37.41 0.49
CA ALA A 135 -6.10 -36.50 0.48
C ALA A 135 -4.96 -37.04 -0.40
N VAL A 136 -4.24 -36.11 -1.03
CA VAL A 136 -3.01 -36.41 -1.78
C VAL A 136 -1.92 -35.47 -1.30
N THR A 137 -0.78 -36.02 -0.93
CA THR A 137 0.43 -35.28 -0.57
C THR A 137 1.55 -35.64 -1.55
N LEU A 138 2.12 -34.62 -2.18
CA LEU A 138 3.29 -34.73 -3.06
C LEU A 138 4.50 -34.19 -2.30
N GLY A 139 5.51 -35.05 -2.11
CA GLY A 139 6.73 -34.70 -1.39
C GLY A 139 7.61 -33.71 -2.15
N ALA A 140 8.60 -33.16 -1.46
CA ALA A 140 9.50 -32.15 -2.00
C ALA A 140 10.21 -32.64 -3.28
N GLY A 141 10.30 -31.76 -4.29
CA GLY A 141 10.94 -32.08 -5.56
C GLY A 141 10.13 -32.98 -6.51
N THR A 142 8.87 -33.30 -6.19
CA THR A 142 8.01 -34.11 -7.07
C THR A 142 7.78 -33.40 -8.41
N VAL A 143 8.03 -34.09 -9.53
CA VAL A 143 7.75 -33.63 -10.90
C VAL A 143 6.56 -34.40 -11.48
N LEU A 144 5.49 -33.66 -11.78
CA LEU A 144 4.32 -34.14 -12.49
C LEU A 144 4.44 -33.88 -13.99
N THR A 145 4.32 -34.91 -14.82
CA THR A 145 4.32 -34.70 -16.28
C THR A 145 2.95 -34.31 -16.84
N ARG A 146 1.86 -34.58 -16.11
CA ARG A 146 0.50 -34.21 -16.52
C ARG A 146 -0.27 -33.47 -15.43
N TRP A 147 -0.84 -34.17 -14.45
CA TRP A 147 -1.80 -33.54 -13.53
C TRP A 147 -1.94 -34.29 -12.20
N ALA A 148 -2.35 -33.57 -11.16
CA ALA A 148 -2.79 -34.13 -9.88
C ALA A 148 -4.19 -33.61 -9.53
N ASP A 149 -5.10 -34.51 -9.14
CA ASP A 149 -6.43 -34.15 -8.68
C ASP A 149 -6.80 -34.93 -7.41
N ALA A 150 -7.38 -34.23 -6.44
CA ALA A 150 -7.85 -34.81 -5.19
C ALA A 150 -9.30 -34.37 -4.88
N LEU A 151 -10.13 -35.30 -4.43
CA LEU A 151 -11.42 -34.94 -3.83
C LEU A 151 -11.26 -34.41 -2.40
N GLY A 152 -10.19 -34.79 -1.70
CA GLY A 152 -9.77 -34.19 -0.45
C GLY A 152 -8.72 -33.08 -0.66
N PRO A 153 -8.02 -32.69 0.41
CA PRO A 153 -6.92 -31.73 0.32
C PRO A 153 -5.79 -32.24 -0.60
N LEU A 154 -5.26 -31.35 -1.43
CA LEU A 154 -4.03 -31.60 -2.19
C LEU A 154 -2.91 -30.75 -1.57
N ARG A 155 -1.88 -31.40 -1.03
CA ARG A 155 -0.69 -30.75 -0.48
C ARG A 155 0.50 -31.02 -1.39
N VAL A 156 1.24 -29.96 -1.68
CA VAL A 156 2.47 -30.00 -2.47
C VAL A 156 3.55 -29.34 -1.65
N GLU A 157 4.61 -30.09 -1.37
CA GLU A 157 5.81 -29.58 -0.70
C GLU A 157 6.68 -28.74 -1.64
N GLU A 158 7.85 -28.33 -1.18
CA GLU A 158 8.72 -27.37 -1.86
C GLU A 158 9.39 -27.96 -3.12
N HIS A 159 9.82 -27.10 -4.04
CA HIS A 159 10.58 -27.46 -5.25
C HIS A 159 9.86 -28.39 -6.25
N ALA A 160 8.54 -28.52 -6.17
CA ALA A 160 7.77 -29.40 -7.06
C ALA A 160 7.46 -28.74 -8.42
N ASP A 161 7.35 -29.55 -9.48
CA ASP A 161 6.75 -29.14 -10.76
C ASP A 161 5.39 -29.82 -10.92
N LEU A 162 4.33 -29.03 -10.98
CA LEU A 162 2.95 -29.53 -11.04
C LEU A 162 2.45 -29.82 -12.47
N GLY A 163 3.31 -29.67 -13.47
CA GLY A 163 3.01 -30.00 -14.86
C GLY A 163 1.87 -29.15 -15.44
N ILE A 164 0.83 -29.81 -15.96
CA ILE A 164 -0.27 -29.15 -16.68
C ILE A 164 -1.31 -28.57 -15.70
N SER A 165 -1.65 -29.29 -14.63
CA SER A 165 -2.65 -28.84 -13.67
C SER A 165 -2.62 -29.57 -12.33
N ALA A 166 -2.82 -28.85 -11.24
CA ALA A 166 -3.08 -29.40 -9.92
C ALA A 166 -4.42 -28.89 -9.38
N SER A 167 -5.25 -29.78 -8.83
CA SER A 167 -6.55 -29.40 -8.33
C SER A 167 -7.05 -30.17 -7.12
N SER A 168 -7.86 -29.50 -6.30
CA SER A 168 -8.56 -30.08 -5.17
C SER A 168 -10.03 -29.65 -5.15
N ALA A 169 -10.91 -30.54 -4.66
CA ALA A 169 -12.29 -30.19 -4.39
C ALA A 169 -12.47 -29.35 -3.11
N THR A 170 -11.47 -29.30 -2.23
CA THR A 170 -11.54 -28.63 -0.92
C THR A 170 -10.47 -27.55 -0.77
N GLN A 171 -9.20 -27.93 -0.70
CA GLN A 171 -8.08 -27.02 -0.47
C GLN A 171 -6.82 -27.52 -1.18
N LEU A 172 -6.06 -26.57 -1.72
CA LEU A 172 -4.76 -26.78 -2.33
C LEU A 172 -3.71 -25.98 -1.57
N THR A 173 -2.63 -26.61 -1.16
CA THR A 173 -1.45 -25.92 -0.59
C THR A 173 -0.25 -26.21 -1.46
N VAL A 174 0.45 -25.16 -1.88
CA VAL A 174 1.66 -25.25 -2.70
C VAL A 174 2.81 -24.58 -1.99
N GLY A 175 3.87 -25.35 -1.75
CA GLY A 175 5.10 -24.89 -1.12
C GLY A 175 5.90 -23.89 -1.95
N ARG A 176 7.06 -23.52 -1.42
CA ARG A 176 8.02 -22.61 -2.06
C ARG A 176 8.69 -23.29 -3.26
N ASP A 177 9.20 -22.48 -4.17
CA ASP A 177 9.93 -22.92 -5.37
C ASP A 177 9.19 -23.91 -6.26
N CYS A 178 7.86 -23.95 -6.14
CA CYS A 178 7.03 -24.80 -6.95
C CYS A 178 6.71 -24.11 -8.27
N SER A 179 6.59 -24.90 -9.35
CA SER A 179 6.11 -24.44 -10.64
C SER A 179 4.79 -25.11 -11.01
N PHE A 180 3.97 -24.40 -11.79
CA PHE A 180 2.65 -24.88 -12.20
C PHE A 180 2.20 -24.21 -13.50
N ARG A 181 1.10 -24.69 -14.09
CA ARG A 181 0.40 -23.95 -15.15
C ARG A 181 -1.02 -23.59 -14.77
N ARG A 182 -1.72 -24.51 -14.11
CA ARG A 182 -3.11 -24.32 -13.69
C ARG A 182 -3.33 -24.88 -12.30
N LEU A 183 -3.90 -24.06 -11.43
CA LEU A 183 -4.29 -24.46 -10.09
C LEU A 183 -5.79 -24.25 -9.91
N TYR A 184 -6.43 -25.13 -9.12
CA TYR A 184 -7.81 -24.94 -8.72
C TYR A 184 -8.11 -25.53 -7.37
N ALA A 185 -8.68 -24.72 -6.50
CA ALA A 185 -9.38 -25.16 -5.31
C ALA A 185 -10.29 -24.02 -4.81
N PRO A 186 -11.32 -24.34 -4.00
CA PRO A 186 -12.05 -23.33 -3.24
C PRO A 186 -11.12 -22.43 -2.40
N SER A 187 -10.00 -22.97 -1.93
CA SER A 187 -8.96 -22.24 -1.19
C SER A 187 -7.57 -22.74 -1.64
N ILE A 188 -6.75 -21.84 -2.17
CA ILE A 188 -5.37 -22.11 -2.58
C ILE A 188 -4.43 -21.27 -1.70
N SER A 189 -3.53 -21.92 -0.98
CA SER A 189 -2.45 -21.29 -0.22
C SER A 189 -1.12 -21.50 -0.95
N LEU A 190 -0.33 -20.43 -1.12
CA LEU A 190 0.86 -20.39 -1.95
C LEU A 190 2.05 -19.84 -1.16
N GLY A 191 3.21 -20.48 -1.29
CA GLY A 191 4.47 -19.97 -0.71
C GLY A 191 4.64 -20.24 0.79
N TRP A 192 3.88 -21.19 1.36
CA TRP A 192 4.01 -21.62 2.76
C TRP A 192 5.13 -22.68 2.93
N PRO A 193 5.81 -22.77 4.08
CA PRO A 193 6.56 -23.97 4.43
C PRO A 193 5.60 -25.19 4.57
N ALA A 194 6.10 -26.38 4.23
CA ALA A 194 5.30 -27.61 4.22
C ALA A 194 4.73 -28.04 5.61
N GLU A 195 5.23 -27.48 6.71
CA GLU A 195 4.83 -27.85 8.08
C GLU A 195 4.19 -26.69 8.87
N GLN A 196 2.87 -26.70 8.99
CA GLN A 196 2.13 -27.13 10.20
C GLN A 196 0.66 -26.73 10.04
N GLY A 197 -0.23 -27.67 10.38
CA GLY A 197 -1.66 -27.43 10.39
C GLY A 197 -2.01 -26.27 11.31
N GLN A 198 -2.56 -25.21 10.75
CA GLN A 198 -3.43 -24.31 11.49
C GLN A 198 -4.77 -24.26 10.78
N ALA A 199 -5.80 -24.52 11.58
CA ALA A 199 -7.19 -24.39 11.21
C ALA A 199 -7.46 -23.02 10.61
N GLU A 200 -8.43 -22.99 9.69
CA GLU A 200 -8.95 -21.74 9.13
C GLU A 200 -9.24 -20.72 10.25
N PRO A 201 -8.87 -19.45 10.08
CA PRO A 201 -9.46 -18.40 10.89
C PRO A 201 -10.98 -18.46 10.69
N GLU A 202 -11.70 -18.59 11.81
CA GLU A 202 -13.16 -18.55 11.89
C GLU A 202 -13.73 -17.40 11.06
N SER A 203 -14.81 -17.73 10.33
CA SER A 203 -15.67 -16.86 9.54
C SER A 203 -15.21 -15.41 9.44
N ALA A 204 -14.47 -15.08 8.37
CA ALA A 204 -14.49 -13.72 7.88
C ALA A 204 -15.95 -13.40 7.58
N ALA A 205 -16.55 -12.56 8.42
CA ALA A 205 -17.91 -12.07 8.28
C ALA A 205 -18.16 -11.79 6.80
N ALA A 206 -19.24 -12.37 6.26
CA ALA A 206 -19.60 -12.28 4.85
C ALA A 206 -19.47 -10.83 4.37
N MET A 207 -18.33 -10.50 3.76
CA MET A 207 -18.13 -9.24 3.07
C MET A 207 -19.02 -9.35 1.84
N VAL A 208 -20.21 -8.79 1.98
CA VAL A 208 -21.20 -8.68 0.92
C VAL A 208 -20.50 -8.06 -0.28
N ALA A 209 -20.53 -8.75 -1.43
CA ALA A 209 -20.12 -8.17 -2.69
C ALA A 209 -20.95 -6.88 -2.90
N VAL A 210 -20.35 -5.74 -2.59
CA VAL A 210 -21.03 -4.44 -2.68
C VAL A 210 -21.27 -4.15 -4.16
N ALA A 211 -22.48 -3.71 -4.49
CA ALA A 211 -22.79 -3.25 -5.83
C ALA A 211 -21.78 -2.18 -6.23
N LEU A 212 -21.09 -2.43 -7.34
CA LEU A 212 -20.10 -1.52 -7.90
C LEU A 212 -20.81 -0.23 -8.31
N SER A 213 -20.18 0.90 -8.02
CA SER A 213 -20.70 2.20 -8.40
C SER A 213 -20.86 2.30 -9.93
N ASP A 214 -21.97 2.87 -10.39
CA ASP A 214 -22.18 3.23 -11.81
C ASP A 214 -21.27 4.40 -12.25
N THR A 215 -20.56 5.01 -11.30
CA THR A 215 -19.63 6.10 -11.57
C THR A 215 -18.39 5.57 -12.26
N VAL A 216 -18.04 6.16 -13.41
CA VAL A 216 -16.88 5.78 -14.22
C VAL A 216 -15.94 6.96 -14.32
N VAL A 217 -14.69 6.77 -13.92
CA VAL A 217 -13.63 7.76 -14.09
C VAL A 217 -12.66 7.30 -15.18
N ARG A 218 -12.39 8.20 -16.13
CA ARG A 218 -11.69 7.89 -17.39
C ARG A 218 -10.35 8.58 -17.48
N ASN A 219 -9.40 7.88 -18.08
CA ASN A 219 -8.03 8.33 -18.33
C ASN A 219 -7.27 8.68 -17.03
N ILE A 220 -7.61 8.05 -15.91
CA ILE A 220 -6.83 8.15 -14.66
C ILE A 220 -5.52 7.39 -14.82
N GLN A 221 -4.42 7.98 -14.35
CA GLN A 221 -3.15 7.28 -14.21
C GLN A 221 -2.89 6.85 -12.77
N TYR A 222 -3.35 7.63 -11.80
CA TYR A 222 -3.12 7.40 -10.37
C TYR A 222 -4.42 7.55 -9.60
N VAL A 223 -4.70 6.57 -8.74
CA VAL A 223 -5.68 6.71 -7.67
C VAL A 223 -4.88 7.06 -6.41
N ASP A 224 -5.08 8.28 -5.95
CA ASP A 224 -4.42 8.86 -4.79
C ASP A 224 -5.48 9.44 -3.83
N ASP A 225 -5.01 9.97 -2.71
CA ASP A 225 -5.86 10.47 -1.63
C ASP A 225 -6.83 11.58 -2.10
N ASP A 226 -6.51 12.33 -3.17
CA ASP A 226 -7.34 13.44 -3.65
C ASP A 226 -8.63 12.99 -4.35
N GLN A 227 -8.65 11.76 -4.85
CA GLN A 227 -9.78 11.16 -5.55
C GLN A 227 -10.68 10.35 -4.61
N THR A 228 -10.22 10.14 -3.39
CA THR A 228 -10.88 9.29 -2.40
C THR A 228 -11.66 10.11 -1.38
N ASP A 229 -12.64 9.49 -0.75
CA ASP A 229 -13.38 10.12 0.35
C ASP A 229 -12.54 10.19 1.64
N GLU A 230 -13.13 10.69 2.72
CA GLU A 230 -12.51 10.78 4.04
C GLU A 230 -12.03 9.44 4.62
N ASN A 231 -12.48 8.31 4.06
CA ASN A 231 -12.09 6.96 4.45
C ASN A 231 -11.04 6.35 3.51
N GLY A 232 -10.54 7.10 2.52
CA GLY A 232 -9.63 6.58 1.50
C GLY A 232 -10.33 5.68 0.47
N GLU A 233 -11.65 5.81 0.31
CA GLU A 233 -12.42 5.02 -0.64
C GLU A 233 -12.74 5.81 -1.93
N LEU A 234 -12.39 5.22 -3.08
CA LEU A 234 -12.85 5.64 -4.40
C LEU A 234 -14.01 4.73 -4.83
N ALA A 235 -15.24 5.25 -4.75
CA ALA A 235 -16.44 4.55 -5.21
C ALA A 235 -16.70 4.76 -6.71
N ALA A 236 -15.79 4.27 -7.56
CA ALA A 236 -15.93 4.35 -9.02
C ALA A 236 -15.14 3.27 -9.78
N THR A 237 -15.59 2.97 -10.99
CA THR A 237 -14.83 2.16 -11.97
C THR A 237 -13.80 3.03 -12.68
N VAL A 238 -12.54 2.58 -12.67
CA VAL A 238 -11.40 3.25 -13.31
C VAL A 238 -11.13 2.64 -14.68
N ILE A 239 -11.13 3.48 -15.72
CA ILE A 239 -10.81 3.07 -17.10
C ILE A 239 -9.72 3.97 -17.65
N SER A 240 -8.56 3.41 -18.02
CA SER A 240 -7.43 4.17 -18.52
C SER A 240 -6.80 3.59 -19.78
N LYS A 241 -6.34 4.49 -20.66
CA LYS A 241 -5.45 4.17 -21.79
C LYS A 241 -3.98 4.10 -21.38
N HIS A 242 -3.69 4.45 -20.13
CA HIS A 242 -2.35 4.50 -19.55
C HIS A 242 -2.23 3.45 -18.45
N ALA A 243 -1.03 3.31 -17.89
CA ALA A 243 -0.86 2.51 -16.69
C ALA A 243 -1.69 3.13 -15.55
N VAL A 244 -2.24 2.27 -14.70
CA VAL A 244 -3.01 2.69 -13.51
C VAL A 244 -2.23 2.27 -12.28
N THR A 245 -2.00 3.21 -11.38
CA THR A 245 -1.36 2.96 -10.10
C THR A 245 -2.32 3.33 -8.97
N VAL A 246 -2.50 2.46 -7.99
CA VAL A 246 -3.26 2.74 -6.76
C VAL A 246 -2.26 2.83 -5.61
N LEU A 247 -2.25 3.96 -4.90
CA LEU A 247 -1.31 4.22 -3.82
C LEU A 247 -1.62 3.41 -2.55
N GLU A 248 -0.68 3.46 -1.60
CA GLU A 248 -0.67 2.65 -0.39
C GLU A 248 -1.95 2.84 0.44
N GLY A 249 -2.54 1.72 0.88
CA GLY A 249 -3.69 1.72 1.78
C GLY A 249 -5.02 2.23 1.20
N LEU A 250 -5.07 2.56 -0.09
CA LEU A 250 -6.29 3.07 -0.73
C LEU A 250 -7.27 1.96 -1.12
N THR A 251 -8.56 2.29 -1.05
CA THR A 251 -9.64 1.36 -1.38
C THR A 251 -10.37 1.80 -2.64
N VAL A 252 -10.48 0.91 -3.64
CA VAL A 252 -11.26 1.14 -4.85
C VAL A 252 -12.49 0.24 -4.86
N ARG A 253 -13.68 0.83 -4.83
CA ARG A 253 -14.97 0.13 -4.99
C ARG A 253 -15.45 0.21 -6.43
N GLY A 254 -14.76 -0.50 -7.31
CA GLY A 254 -15.00 -0.48 -8.74
C GLY A 254 -14.03 -1.38 -9.50
N HIS A 255 -14.29 -1.56 -10.80
CA HIS A 255 -13.35 -2.24 -11.67
C HIS A 255 -12.16 -1.34 -12.00
N ILE A 256 -10.99 -1.93 -12.23
CA ILE A 256 -9.84 -1.22 -12.79
C ILE A 256 -9.52 -1.84 -14.14
N ARG A 257 -9.60 -1.03 -15.20
CA ARG A 257 -9.23 -1.41 -16.56
C ARG A 257 -8.15 -0.49 -17.09
N SER A 258 -7.04 -1.08 -17.51
CA SER A 258 -5.87 -0.41 -18.05
C SER A 258 -5.50 -1.01 -19.41
N HIS A 259 -5.25 -0.16 -20.41
CA HIS A 259 -4.64 -0.59 -21.69
C HIS A 259 -3.10 -0.74 -21.56
N LYS A 260 -2.55 -0.58 -20.36
CA LYS A 260 -1.15 -0.86 -20.03
C LYS A 260 -1.12 -1.72 -18.75
N SER A 261 -0.21 -1.45 -17.83
CA SER A 261 -0.09 -2.15 -16.56
C SER A 261 -1.08 -1.63 -15.50
N ILE A 262 -1.27 -2.44 -14.46
CA ILE A 262 -1.90 -2.05 -13.19
C ILE A 262 -0.89 -2.30 -12.07
N THR A 263 -0.69 -1.33 -11.19
CA THR A 263 0.16 -1.46 -10.01
C THR A 263 -0.66 -1.09 -8.77
N LEU A 264 -0.80 -2.02 -7.83
CA LEU A 264 -1.40 -1.75 -6.52
C LEU A 264 -0.28 -1.76 -5.49
N TYR A 265 -0.07 -0.64 -4.80
CA TYR A 265 0.89 -0.55 -3.69
C TYR A 265 0.37 -1.21 -2.41
N ASP A 266 1.25 -1.31 -1.43
CA ASP A 266 1.03 -2.08 -0.21
C ASP A 266 -0.28 -1.72 0.49
N GLY A 267 -0.98 -2.74 0.97
CA GLY A 267 -2.25 -2.60 1.68
C GLY A 267 -3.42 -2.08 0.85
N ALA A 268 -3.27 -1.81 -0.45
CA ALA A 268 -4.38 -1.39 -1.29
C ALA A 268 -5.47 -2.46 -1.39
N VAL A 269 -6.72 -2.02 -1.47
CA VAL A 269 -7.90 -2.89 -1.51
C VAL A 269 -8.74 -2.58 -2.74
N VAL A 270 -9.07 -3.60 -3.52
CA VAL A 270 -9.96 -3.44 -4.69
C VAL A 270 -11.15 -4.37 -4.56
N TYR A 271 -12.33 -3.76 -4.43
CA TYR A 271 -13.61 -4.45 -4.57
C TYR A 271 -14.04 -4.43 -6.03
N GLY A 272 -13.39 -5.26 -6.85
CA GLY A 272 -13.69 -5.33 -8.27
C GLY A 272 -12.64 -6.10 -9.08
N ASN A 273 -12.98 -6.37 -10.34
CA ASN A 273 -12.08 -7.00 -11.29
C ASN A 273 -10.93 -6.07 -11.74
N LEU A 274 -9.76 -6.67 -11.99
CA LEU A 274 -8.60 -6.05 -12.60
C LEU A 274 -8.43 -6.56 -14.04
N PHE A 275 -8.27 -5.64 -14.98
CA PHE A 275 -8.01 -5.93 -16.39
C PHE A 275 -6.85 -5.08 -16.92
N ALA A 276 -5.78 -5.72 -17.36
CA ALA A 276 -4.62 -5.05 -17.91
C ALA A 276 -4.21 -5.65 -19.26
N GLU A 277 -3.77 -4.83 -20.21
CA GLU A 277 -3.04 -5.32 -21.39
C GLU A 277 -1.54 -5.54 -21.09
N GLY A 278 -1.03 -4.88 -20.05
CA GLY A 278 0.33 -5.07 -19.53
C GLY A 278 0.36 -5.81 -18.20
N ASP A 279 1.52 -5.81 -17.54
CA ASP A 279 1.71 -6.49 -16.25
C ASP A 279 0.75 -5.99 -15.16
N ILE A 280 0.37 -6.90 -14.26
CA ILE A 280 -0.32 -6.58 -13.01
C ILE A 280 0.62 -6.85 -11.85
N TYR A 281 0.92 -5.82 -11.08
CA TYR A 281 1.75 -5.89 -9.88
C TYR A 281 0.90 -5.62 -8.64
N LEU A 282 1.01 -6.52 -7.66
CA LEU A 282 0.34 -6.43 -6.37
C LEU A 282 1.39 -6.39 -5.25
N GLY A 283 1.48 -5.26 -4.56
CA GLY A 283 2.35 -5.03 -3.41
C GLY A 283 1.97 -5.87 -2.19
N GLU A 284 2.67 -5.65 -1.08
CA GLU A 284 2.47 -6.44 0.15
C GLU A 284 1.06 -6.28 0.70
N ASN A 285 0.44 -7.39 1.12
CA ASN A 285 -0.87 -7.41 1.77
C ASN A 285 -2.02 -6.80 0.94
N VAL A 286 -1.86 -6.66 -0.38
CA VAL A 286 -2.91 -6.21 -1.29
C VAL A 286 -4.08 -7.20 -1.31
N LYS A 287 -5.31 -6.66 -1.33
CA LYS A 287 -6.54 -7.46 -1.38
C LYS A 287 -7.35 -7.15 -2.62
N VAL A 288 -7.65 -8.16 -3.42
CA VAL A 288 -8.47 -8.04 -4.62
C VAL A 288 -9.70 -8.94 -4.52
N TYR A 289 -10.86 -8.36 -4.28
CA TYR A 289 -12.15 -9.07 -4.20
C TYR A 289 -12.81 -9.21 -5.57
N GLY A 290 -12.05 -9.64 -6.56
CA GLY A 290 -12.49 -9.76 -7.94
C GLY A 290 -11.61 -10.71 -8.75
N ASN A 291 -11.87 -10.77 -10.05
CA ASN A 291 -11.05 -11.52 -10.99
C ASN A 291 -9.88 -10.67 -11.48
N ILE A 292 -8.78 -11.32 -11.86
CA ILE A 292 -7.59 -10.69 -12.41
C ILE A 292 -7.33 -11.28 -13.80
N PHE A 293 -7.23 -10.41 -14.81
CA PHE A 293 -6.91 -10.80 -16.17
C PHE A 293 -5.85 -9.89 -16.77
N THR A 294 -4.79 -10.49 -17.30
CA THR A 294 -3.74 -9.78 -18.04
C THR A 294 -3.25 -10.54 -19.27
N GLN A 295 -2.79 -9.78 -20.27
CA GLN A 295 -2.08 -10.30 -21.44
C GLN A 295 -0.59 -10.54 -21.19
N GLN A 296 -0.06 -10.12 -20.03
CA GLN A 296 1.34 -10.28 -19.64
C GLN A 296 1.42 -11.00 -18.30
N LYS A 297 2.24 -10.51 -17.35
CA LYS A 297 2.52 -11.19 -16.08
C LYS A 297 1.60 -10.72 -14.96
N VAL A 298 1.38 -11.61 -13.99
CA VAL A 298 0.87 -11.25 -12.65
C VAL A 298 2.00 -11.48 -11.65
N ILE A 299 2.33 -10.46 -10.89
CA ILE A 299 3.39 -10.51 -9.88
C ILE A 299 2.77 -10.08 -8.55
N THR A 300 2.87 -10.93 -7.53
CA THR A 300 2.28 -10.67 -6.21
C THR A 300 3.33 -10.76 -5.12
N GLN A 301 3.44 -9.75 -4.27
CA GLN A 301 4.30 -9.81 -3.09
C GLN A 301 3.65 -10.60 -1.95
N ARG A 302 4.29 -10.57 -0.78
CA ARG A 302 3.88 -11.33 0.40
C ARG A 302 2.46 -10.96 0.86
N GLY A 303 1.70 -11.97 1.27
CA GLY A 303 0.41 -11.76 1.94
C GLY A 303 -0.74 -11.31 1.03
N VAL A 304 -0.55 -11.36 -0.29
CA VAL A 304 -1.60 -10.98 -1.24
C VAL A 304 -2.78 -11.94 -1.18
N GLN A 305 -4.00 -11.38 -1.13
CA GLN A 305 -5.24 -12.14 -1.12
C GLN A 305 -6.10 -11.80 -2.34
N ILE A 306 -6.50 -12.83 -3.10
CA ILE A 306 -7.37 -12.69 -4.27
C ILE A 306 -8.63 -13.53 -4.09
N GLY A 307 -9.77 -12.85 -4.02
CA GLY A 307 -11.07 -13.45 -3.78
C GLY A 307 -11.37 -13.71 -2.31
N GLN A 308 -12.44 -14.46 -2.09
CA GLN A 308 -12.91 -14.83 -0.75
C GLN A 308 -13.54 -16.22 -0.76
N PHE A 309 -13.58 -16.86 0.41
CA PHE A 309 -14.18 -18.17 0.56
C PHE A 309 -15.65 -18.15 0.11
N GLY A 310 -16.07 -19.20 -0.59
CA GLY A 310 -17.42 -19.31 -1.16
C GLY A 310 -17.62 -18.64 -2.52
N GLU A 311 -16.68 -17.80 -2.97
CA GLU A 311 -16.72 -17.18 -4.31
C GLU A 311 -15.49 -17.52 -5.14
N ILE A 312 -15.68 -18.31 -6.19
CA ILE A 312 -14.59 -18.66 -7.12
C ILE A 312 -14.21 -17.45 -7.97
N LYS A 313 -12.96 -16.98 -7.84
CA LYS A 313 -12.36 -15.95 -8.69
C LYS A 313 -11.30 -16.55 -9.61
N SER A 314 -11.08 -15.88 -10.73
CA SER A 314 -10.11 -16.27 -11.74
C SER A 314 -8.90 -15.32 -11.73
N VAL A 315 -7.70 -15.89 -11.72
CA VAL A 315 -6.42 -15.20 -11.92
C VAL A 315 -5.81 -15.76 -13.19
N ILE A 316 -5.84 -14.98 -14.27
CA ILE A 316 -5.41 -15.43 -15.59
C ILE A 316 -4.36 -14.48 -16.15
N ALA A 317 -3.21 -15.05 -16.50
CA ALA A 317 -2.12 -14.39 -17.19
C ALA A 317 -1.80 -15.14 -18.49
N ARG A 318 -1.57 -14.42 -19.59
CA ARG A 318 -1.05 -15.05 -20.82
C ARG A 318 0.45 -15.32 -20.77
N ASP A 319 1.18 -14.61 -19.94
CA ASP A 319 2.58 -14.93 -19.65
C ASP A 319 2.67 -15.55 -18.25
N GLU A 320 3.61 -15.09 -17.42
CA GLU A 320 3.98 -15.74 -16.17
C GLU A 320 3.13 -15.28 -14.98
N ILE A 321 2.89 -16.17 -14.01
CA ILE A 321 2.34 -15.79 -12.70
C ILE A 321 3.37 -16.06 -11.61
N ILE A 322 3.70 -15.04 -10.82
CA ILE A 322 4.69 -15.13 -9.74
C ILE A 322 3.98 -14.78 -8.43
N PHE A 323 3.96 -15.74 -7.50
CA PHE A 323 3.47 -15.53 -6.14
C PHE A 323 4.62 -15.48 -5.14
N GLY A 324 4.62 -14.47 -4.28
CA GLY A 324 5.45 -14.42 -3.08
C GLY A 324 4.91 -15.30 -1.96
N ALA A 325 5.50 -15.15 -0.77
CA ALA A 325 5.09 -15.91 0.40
C ALA A 325 3.67 -15.56 0.87
N ASP A 326 3.05 -16.47 1.63
CA ASP A 326 1.79 -16.24 2.32
C ASP A 326 0.63 -15.75 1.44
N CYS A 327 0.64 -16.07 0.14
CA CYS A 327 -0.39 -15.66 -0.79
C CYS A 327 -1.60 -16.59 -0.74
N LYS A 328 -2.80 -16.04 -0.93
CA LYS A 328 -4.05 -16.81 -0.95
C LYS A 328 -4.92 -16.47 -2.16
N VAL A 329 -5.36 -17.50 -2.88
CA VAL A 329 -6.29 -17.36 -4.00
C VAL A 329 -7.50 -18.26 -3.77
N TYR A 330 -8.69 -17.71 -3.94
CA TYR A 330 -9.93 -18.47 -3.87
C TYR A 330 -10.45 -18.70 -5.30
N GLY A 331 -10.13 -19.86 -5.88
CA GLY A 331 -10.66 -20.25 -7.17
C GLY A 331 -9.61 -20.77 -8.16
N TYR A 332 -9.55 -20.15 -9.33
CA TYR A 332 -8.82 -20.66 -10.49
C TYR A 332 -7.61 -19.78 -10.80
N VAL A 333 -6.43 -20.40 -10.90
CA VAL A 333 -5.20 -19.75 -11.34
C VAL A 333 -4.75 -20.38 -12.65
N SER A 334 -4.45 -19.58 -13.67
CA SER A 334 -3.99 -20.07 -14.96
C SER A 334 -2.97 -19.15 -15.60
N SER A 335 -1.83 -19.74 -15.97
CA SER A 335 -0.86 -19.15 -16.88
C SER A 335 -0.84 -19.94 -18.20
N GLU A 336 -0.69 -19.27 -19.34
CA GLU A 336 -0.45 -19.94 -20.62
C GLU A 336 1.00 -20.43 -20.74
N THR A 337 1.96 -19.82 -20.03
CA THR A 337 3.38 -20.19 -20.02
C THR A 337 3.74 -21.03 -18.80
N ARG A 338 3.89 -20.39 -17.63
CA ARG A 338 4.17 -21.01 -16.33
C ARG A 338 3.78 -20.09 -15.17
N GLY A 339 3.55 -20.68 -14.00
CA GLY A 339 3.47 -20.00 -12.72
C GLY A 339 4.52 -20.55 -11.77
N ARG A 340 4.93 -19.73 -10.79
CA ARG A 340 5.92 -20.08 -9.79
C ARG A 340 5.61 -19.47 -8.42
N CYS A 341 5.85 -20.23 -7.35
CA CYS A 341 5.92 -19.72 -5.98
C CYS A 341 7.38 -19.38 -5.69
N CYS A 342 7.70 -18.12 -5.40
CA CYS A 342 9.07 -17.70 -5.13
C CYS A 342 9.29 -17.47 -3.62
N PRO A 343 10.45 -17.87 -3.06
CA PRO A 343 10.91 -17.37 -1.78
C PRO A 343 11.05 -15.85 -1.80
N ASP A 344 10.79 -15.17 -0.68
CA ASP A 344 10.93 -13.70 -0.59
C ASP A 344 12.32 -13.19 -1.03
N ALA A 345 13.37 -14.02 -0.92
CA ALA A 345 14.73 -13.72 -1.36
C ALA A 345 14.93 -13.78 -2.90
N ASP A 346 14.10 -14.55 -3.61
CA ASP A 346 14.19 -14.78 -5.06
C ASP A 346 13.04 -14.14 -5.84
N MET A 347 12.11 -13.48 -5.13
CA MET A 347 11.14 -12.62 -5.76
C MET A 347 11.90 -11.66 -6.65
N VAL A 348 11.58 -11.68 -7.94
CA VAL A 348 12.06 -10.67 -8.88
C VAL A 348 11.38 -9.37 -8.48
N TYR A 349 11.95 -8.70 -7.49
CA TYR A 349 11.98 -7.26 -7.50
C TYR A 349 12.48 -6.89 -8.88
N LEU A 350 11.87 -5.89 -9.51
CA LEU A 350 12.58 -5.18 -10.57
C LEU A 350 14.00 -4.95 -10.03
N THR A 351 15.02 -5.47 -10.70
CA THR A 351 16.38 -5.13 -10.29
C THR A 351 16.47 -3.61 -10.28
N PRO A 352 17.24 -2.94 -9.41
CA PRO A 352 17.35 -1.49 -9.46
C PRO A 352 17.65 -0.97 -10.88
N GLU A 353 18.31 -1.79 -11.70
CA GLU A 353 18.61 -1.56 -13.11
C GLU A 353 17.43 -1.81 -14.05
N GLU A 354 16.61 -2.86 -13.91
CA GLU A 354 15.37 -3.06 -14.71
C GLU A 354 14.24 -2.13 -14.26
N GLU A 355 14.19 -1.79 -12.97
CA GLU A 355 13.38 -0.73 -12.41
C GLU A 355 13.82 0.61 -13.00
N GLU A 356 15.12 0.88 -13.08
CA GLU A 356 15.69 2.05 -13.75
C GLU A 356 15.50 2.00 -15.27
N GLU A 357 15.56 0.84 -15.94
CA GLU A 357 15.43 0.70 -17.40
C GLU A 357 13.96 0.83 -17.84
N LEU A 358 13.01 0.30 -17.05
CA LEU A 358 11.61 0.67 -17.13
C LEU A 358 11.45 2.16 -16.82
N ARG A 359 11.99 2.70 -15.72
CA ARG A 359 11.95 4.17 -15.44
C ARG A 359 12.55 5.01 -16.60
N GLN A 360 13.58 4.54 -17.31
CA GLN A 360 14.28 5.21 -18.42
C GLN A 360 13.50 5.15 -19.73
N LYS A 361 12.93 3.99 -20.09
CA LYS A 361 11.96 3.87 -21.22
C LYS A 361 10.74 4.77 -20.99
N TRP A 362 10.36 4.97 -19.73
CA TRP A 362 9.22 5.79 -19.34
C TRP A 362 9.58 7.29 -19.36
N ARG A 363 10.80 7.70 -18.97
CA ARG A 363 11.35 9.08 -19.15
C ARG A 363 11.27 9.61 -20.58
N GLY A 364 11.39 8.74 -21.60
CA GLY A 364 11.32 9.16 -23.01
C GLY A 364 9.91 9.57 -23.49
N ASN A 365 8.85 8.96 -22.94
CA ASN A 365 7.46 9.29 -23.24
C ASN A 365 6.84 10.24 -22.22
N LEU A 366 7.46 10.36 -21.05
CA LEU A 366 7.26 11.43 -20.09
C LEU A 366 8.12 12.65 -20.49
N ARG A 367 7.65 13.43 -21.46
CA ARG A 367 7.97 14.88 -21.43
C ARG A 367 7.31 15.59 -20.22
N ARG A 368 6.76 14.86 -19.25
CA ARG A 368 6.23 15.34 -17.96
C ARG A 368 6.41 14.27 -16.86
N THR A 369 7.49 14.42 -16.06
CA THR A 369 7.70 14.12 -14.60
C THR A 369 7.61 12.66 -14.07
N ALA A 370 8.67 11.85 -13.98
CA ALA A 370 9.81 11.76 -13.01
C ALA A 370 9.57 10.86 -11.76
N VAL A 371 10.20 9.66 -11.67
CA VAL A 371 10.43 8.93 -10.39
C VAL A 371 11.68 9.50 -9.74
N LEU A 372 11.53 10.04 -8.53
CA LEU A 372 12.59 10.68 -7.76
C LEU A 372 13.35 9.66 -6.88
N PRO A 373 14.64 9.89 -6.62
CA PRO A 373 15.44 9.08 -5.68
C PRO A 373 14.87 9.16 -4.26
N VAL A 374 15.30 8.27 -3.36
CA VAL A 374 15.08 8.44 -1.91
C VAL A 374 15.66 9.80 -1.50
N MET A 375 14.78 10.81 -1.40
CA MET A 375 15.15 12.20 -1.16
C MET A 375 15.37 12.40 0.34
N GLU A 376 16.54 11.99 0.84
CA GLU A 376 16.97 12.36 2.19
C GLU A 376 17.20 13.89 2.31
N LYS A 377 17.47 14.54 1.18
CA LYS A 377 17.59 15.99 1.07
C LYS A 377 16.78 16.54 -0.08
N ALA A 378 15.83 17.44 0.19
CA ALA A 378 15.12 18.20 -0.83
C ALA A 378 15.85 19.52 -1.13
N VAL A 379 16.14 19.77 -2.40
CA VAL A 379 16.68 21.03 -2.89
C VAL A 379 15.83 21.45 -4.09
N PHE A 380 15.26 22.65 -4.01
CA PHE A 380 14.47 23.24 -5.09
C PHE A 380 15.37 24.17 -5.91
N LYS A 381 15.15 24.18 -7.22
CA LYS A 381 15.86 24.99 -8.19
C LYS A 381 15.59 26.48 -8.01
N ASP A 382 14.32 26.84 -7.79
CA ASP A 382 13.87 28.23 -7.64
C ASP A 382 12.53 28.31 -6.89
N ALA A 383 12.11 29.54 -6.56
CA ALA A 383 10.88 29.78 -5.83
C ALA A 383 9.61 29.33 -6.57
N ALA A 384 9.60 29.41 -7.91
CA ALA A 384 8.44 28.98 -8.70
C ALA A 384 8.24 27.46 -8.59
N GLU A 385 9.32 26.67 -8.61
CA GLU A 385 9.23 25.23 -8.38
C GLU A 385 8.66 24.90 -7.00
N PHE A 386 9.08 25.60 -5.94
CA PHE A 386 8.53 25.40 -4.60
C PHE A 386 7.04 25.81 -4.52
N ASP A 387 6.70 26.95 -5.11
CA ASP A 387 5.35 27.51 -5.10
C ASP A 387 4.38 26.73 -5.99
N GLU A 388 4.81 26.04 -7.04
CA GLU A 388 3.93 25.20 -7.86
C GLU A 388 3.78 23.78 -7.30
N MET A 389 4.61 23.39 -6.32
CA MET A 389 4.64 22.04 -5.78
C MET A 389 3.45 21.73 -4.85
N SER A 390 2.79 20.60 -5.07
CA SER A 390 1.69 20.16 -4.19
C SER A 390 2.17 19.95 -2.74
N THR A 391 1.32 20.32 -1.78
CA THR A 391 1.54 20.08 -0.34
C THR A 391 1.67 18.59 0.00
N GLU A 392 1.16 17.72 -0.85
CA GLU A 392 1.18 16.26 -0.64
C GLU A 392 2.55 15.62 -0.89
N VAL A 393 3.47 16.34 -1.55
CA VAL A 393 4.80 15.79 -1.91
C VAL A 393 5.65 15.45 -0.67
N PHE A 394 5.54 16.25 0.39
CA PHE A 394 6.29 16.03 1.64
C PHE A 394 5.38 15.68 2.83
N ARG A 395 4.06 15.66 2.66
CA ARG A 395 3.15 15.24 3.73
C ARG A 395 3.47 13.80 4.16
N LYS A 396 3.68 13.61 5.47
CA LYS A 396 4.06 12.36 6.15
C LYS A 396 5.31 11.68 5.58
N ASN A 397 6.19 12.43 4.91
CA ASN A 397 7.38 11.88 4.29
C ASN A 397 8.35 11.33 5.36
N ARG A 398 8.60 10.01 5.31
CA ARG A 398 9.43 9.30 6.30
C ARG A 398 10.93 9.30 5.97
N TYR A 399 11.34 9.84 4.83
CA TYR A 399 12.74 9.77 4.37
C TYR A 399 13.44 11.13 4.38
N LEU A 400 12.70 12.23 4.27
CA LEU A 400 13.25 13.58 4.25
C LEU A 400 13.95 13.92 5.58
N LYS A 401 15.25 14.25 5.53
CA LYS A 401 16.07 14.67 6.68
C LYS A 401 16.47 16.14 6.60
N GLU A 402 16.73 16.66 5.41
CA GLU A 402 17.11 18.05 5.19
C GLU A 402 16.32 18.67 4.03
N THR A 403 15.96 19.95 4.13
CA THR A 403 15.41 20.71 3.00
C THR A 403 15.98 22.12 2.92
N VAL A 404 16.16 22.61 1.70
CA VAL A 404 16.62 23.98 1.42
C VAL A 404 15.56 24.71 0.62
N ILE A 405 14.77 25.55 1.28
CA ILE A 405 13.72 26.34 0.62
C ILE A 405 14.37 27.53 -0.10
N PRO A 406 14.12 27.70 -1.41
CA PRO A 406 14.88 28.61 -2.26
C PRO A 406 14.52 30.08 -2.02
N GLU A 407 15.50 30.96 -2.25
CA GLU A 407 15.29 32.41 -2.22
C GLU A 407 14.20 32.83 -3.21
N GLY A 408 13.35 33.77 -2.80
CA GLY A 408 12.19 34.24 -3.53
C GLY A 408 10.86 33.68 -3.00
N VAL A 409 10.85 32.52 -2.33
CA VAL A 409 9.64 31.95 -1.71
C VAL A 409 9.13 32.90 -0.64
N GLN A 410 7.84 33.22 -0.74
CA GLN A 410 7.16 34.16 0.16
C GLN A 410 6.34 33.43 1.23
N VAL A 411 5.84 32.24 0.93
CA VAL A 411 4.89 31.52 1.79
C VAL A 411 5.26 30.04 1.85
N ILE A 412 5.37 29.49 3.07
CA ILE A 412 5.33 28.04 3.27
C ILE A 412 3.89 27.68 3.55
N ARG A 413 3.27 26.99 2.58
CA ARG A 413 1.84 26.68 2.60
C ARG A 413 1.44 25.74 3.73
N ARG A 414 0.13 25.77 4.02
CA ARG A 414 -0.52 24.95 5.02
C ARG A 414 -0.11 23.49 4.87
N GLY A 415 0.42 22.90 5.94
CA GLY A 415 0.74 21.48 6.01
C GLY A 415 1.84 20.97 5.08
N PHE A 416 2.66 21.84 4.47
CA PHE A 416 3.62 21.44 3.42
C PHE A 416 4.63 20.37 3.87
N PHE A 417 5.10 20.39 5.12
CA PHE A 417 5.96 19.36 5.73
C PHE A 417 5.26 18.62 6.89
N PHE A 418 3.92 18.58 6.88
CA PHE A 418 3.14 17.92 7.93
C PHE A 418 3.57 16.47 8.12
N GLY A 419 3.93 16.06 9.33
CA GLY A 419 4.28 14.68 9.67
C GLY A 419 5.61 14.19 9.10
N CYS A 420 6.52 15.07 8.67
CA CYS A 420 7.89 14.70 8.30
C CYS A 420 8.72 14.32 9.55
N GLU A 421 8.46 13.14 10.13
CA GLU A 421 9.01 12.78 11.44
C GLU A 421 10.54 12.73 11.49
N ASN A 422 11.19 12.46 10.35
CA ASN A 422 12.65 12.38 10.21
C ASN A 422 13.33 13.68 9.76
N LEU A 423 12.58 14.77 9.54
CA LEU A 423 13.14 16.06 9.14
C LEU A 423 13.93 16.66 10.29
N GLU A 424 15.24 16.84 10.10
CA GLU A 424 16.18 17.33 11.11
C GLU A 424 16.55 18.79 10.91
N LYS A 425 16.59 19.25 9.65
CA LYS A 425 17.09 20.58 9.26
C LYS A 425 16.31 21.20 8.11
N VAL A 426 15.94 22.47 8.29
CA VAL A 426 15.28 23.30 7.27
C VAL A 426 16.09 24.58 7.10
N VAL A 427 16.50 24.89 5.87
CA VAL A 427 17.08 26.19 5.51
C VAL A 427 15.97 27.04 4.88
N LEU A 428 15.70 28.19 5.47
CA LEU A 428 14.65 29.11 5.06
C LEU A 428 15.22 30.27 4.22
N PRO A 429 14.43 30.84 3.30
CA PRO A 429 14.85 32.00 2.50
C PRO A 429 14.59 33.30 3.25
N ASN A 430 15.41 34.32 2.98
CA ASN A 430 15.25 35.65 3.60
C ASN A 430 13.97 36.36 3.14
N SER A 431 13.43 35.97 1.99
CA SER A 431 12.23 36.51 1.39
C SER A 431 10.91 36.02 2.01
N LEU A 432 10.97 35.10 2.98
CA LEU A 432 9.80 34.47 3.57
C LEU A 432 8.95 35.48 4.35
N LYS A 433 7.66 35.55 4.03
CA LYS A 433 6.65 36.43 4.65
C LYS A 433 5.68 35.67 5.54
N GLU A 434 5.42 34.40 5.26
CA GLU A 434 4.40 33.64 5.98
C GLU A 434 4.74 32.14 6.07
N ILE A 435 4.49 31.57 7.26
CA ILE A 435 4.43 30.13 7.48
C ILE A 435 2.98 29.84 7.87
N GLU A 436 2.26 29.14 7.02
CA GLU A 436 0.84 28.86 7.24
C GLU A 436 0.62 27.70 8.23
N ASP A 437 -0.65 27.43 8.53
CA ASP A 437 -1.07 26.50 9.57
C ASP A 437 -0.51 25.08 9.32
N PHE A 438 -0.13 24.37 10.38
CA PHE A 438 0.39 22.99 10.33
C PHE A 438 1.63 22.75 9.46
N ALA A 439 2.32 23.79 8.96
CA ALA A 439 3.41 23.66 7.98
C ALA A 439 4.49 22.64 8.35
N PHE A 440 4.88 22.53 9.62
CA PHE A 440 5.87 21.59 10.17
C PHE A 440 5.30 20.74 11.33
N TYR A 441 3.97 20.59 11.41
CA TYR A 441 3.32 19.79 12.45
C TYR A 441 3.93 18.39 12.53
N GLY A 442 4.30 17.94 13.72
CA GLY A 442 4.80 16.58 13.95
C GLY A 442 6.20 16.29 13.38
N CYS A 443 7.00 17.30 13.03
CA CYS A 443 8.41 17.13 12.65
C CYS A 443 9.27 16.79 13.89
N LYS A 444 9.12 15.57 14.41
CA LYS A 444 9.64 15.14 15.72
C LYS A 444 11.16 15.29 15.87
N ARG A 445 11.92 15.15 14.79
CA ARG A 445 13.40 15.28 14.79
C ARG A 445 13.92 16.67 14.46
N LEU A 446 13.05 17.64 14.16
CA LEU A 446 13.47 19.00 13.81
C LEU A 446 14.09 19.67 15.03
N SER A 447 15.41 19.76 15.05
CA SER A 447 16.16 20.16 16.24
C SER A 447 16.50 21.65 16.28
N LYS A 448 16.57 22.28 15.11
CA LYS A 448 16.87 23.71 14.94
C LYS A 448 16.15 24.26 13.71
N ILE A 449 15.53 25.42 13.87
CA ILE A 449 15.06 26.25 12.76
C ILE A 449 15.45 27.71 13.04
N ASP A 450 16.04 28.37 12.05
CA ASP A 450 16.49 29.76 12.18
C ASP A 450 15.51 30.69 11.45
N LEU A 451 14.61 31.31 12.20
CA LEU A 451 13.65 32.29 11.67
C LEU A 451 14.19 33.73 11.76
N SER A 452 15.35 33.95 12.39
CA SER A 452 15.90 35.29 12.63
C SER A 452 16.39 35.98 11.35
N ALA A 453 16.81 35.18 10.37
CA ALA A 453 17.20 35.65 9.04
C ALA A 453 15.98 36.08 8.17
N CYS A 454 14.77 35.64 8.52
CA CYS A 454 13.54 35.93 7.77
C CYS A 454 12.96 37.30 8.14
N GLY A 455 13.68 38.39 7.82
CA GLY A 455 13.33 39.76 8.21
C GLY A 455 12.02 40.32 7.63
N GLN A 456 11.33 39.57 6.76
CA GLN A 456 10.02 39.91 6.21
C GLN A 456 8.89 39.04 6.76
N LEU A 457 9.18 38.04 7.60
CA LEU A 457 8.19 37.10 8.13
C LEU A 457 7.21 37.85 9.04
N ARG A 458 5.93 37.83 8.67
CA ARG A 458 4.84 38.52 9.36
C ARG A 458 3.95 37.56 10.14
N ARG A 459 3.78 36.32 9.68
CA ARG A 459 2.84 35.36 10.27
C ARG A 459 3.44 33.96 10.39
N ILE A 460 3.22 33.34 11.55
CA ILE A 460 3.35 31.89 11.77
C ILE A 460 1.95 31.38 12.16
N GLY A 461 1.46 30.39 11.43
CA GLY A 461 0.09 29.87 11.51
C GLY A 461 -0.18 28.98 12.72
N GLU A 462 -1.44 28.55 12.83
CA GLU A 462 -1.92 27.64 13.86
C GLU A 462 -1.19 26.29 13.77
N SER A 463 -0.72 25.78 14.91
CA SER A 463 -0.03 24.48 15.01
C SER A 463 1.17 24.31 14.06
N ALA A 464 1.76 25.40 13.58
CA ALA A 464 2.79 25.36 12.53
C ALA A 464 4.01 24.52 12.91
N PHE A 465 4.41 24.50 14.18
CA PHE A 465 5.52 23.68 14.72
C PHE A 465 5.06 22.76 15.86
N GLU A 466 3.76 22.49 15.97
CA GLU A 466 3.24 21.63 17.03
C GLU A 466 3.87 20.23 16.96
N GLY A 467 4.29 19.68 18.11
CA GLY A 467 4.90 18.35 18.19
C GLY A 467 6.33 18.25 17.66
N CYS A 468 7.02 19.38 17.41
CA CYS A 468 8.46 19.41 17.11
C CYS A 468 9.29 19.11 18.37
N ALA A 469 9.21 17.88 18.87
CA ALA A 469 9.69 17.48 20.20
C ALA A 469 11.21 17.67 20.39
N ALA A 470 12.01 17.62 19.31
CA ALA A 470 13.46 17.82 19.35
C ALA A 470 13.89 19.29 19.27
N LEU A 471 12.98 20.24 19.03
CA LEU A 471 13.31 21.64 18.80
C LEU A 471 13.86 22.28 20.07
N LYS A 472 15.13 22.69 20.07
CA LYS A 472 15.81 23.18 21.28
C LYS A 472 15.71 24.68 21.49
N ALA A 473 15.71 25.44 20.41
CA ALA A 473 15.66 26.89 20.40
C ALA A 473 15.02 27.38 19.10
N VAL A 474 14.30 28.50 19.19
CA VAL A 474 13.78 29.23 18.03
C VAL A 474 14.11 30.71 18.21
N ALA A 475 14.61 31.35 17.17
CA ALA A 475 14.89 32.78 17.15
C ALA A 475 13.91 33.48 16.22
N LEU A 476 13.03 34.32 16.76
CA LEU A 476 11.97 34.97 16.00
C LEU A 476 12.47 36.27 15.35
N PRO A 477 11.97 36.65 14.15
CA PRO A 477 12.32 37.92 13.53
C PRO A 477 11.45 39.05 14.08
N GLY A 478 12.03 40.25 14.25
CA GLY A 478 11.30 41.40 14.78
C GLY A 478 10.11 41.85 13.92
N SER A 479 10.07 41.47 12.64
CA SER A 479 8.95 41.75 11.74
C SER A 479 7.66 40.97 12.04
N LEU A 480 7.73 39.93 12.88
CA LEU A 480 6.62 39.02 13.16
C LEU A 480 5.48 39.76 13.86
N ALA A 481 4.28 39.70 13.28
CA ALA A 481 3.07 40.38 13.77
C ALA A 481 1.97 39.42 14.21
N GLN A 482 2.02 38.15 13.77
CA GLN A 482 1.03 37.14 14.13
C GLN A 482 1.68 35.79 14.45
N LEU A 483 1.27 35.20 15.57
CA LEU A 483 1.62 33.86 16.00
C LEU A 483 0.34 33.09 16.33
N GLY A 484 0.05 32.04 15.56
CA GLY A 484 -1.18 31.27 15.67
C GLY A 484 -1.28 30.39 16.91
N ALA A 485 -2.50 29.94 17.23
CA ALA A 485 -2.76 29.05 18.35
C ALA A 485 -1.94 27.76 18.23
N ALA A 486 -1.50 27.22 19.37
CA ALA A 486 -0.69 26.00 19.44
C ALA A 486 0.59 25.99 18.57
N ALA A 487 1.07 27.14 18.06
CA ALA A 487 2.17 27.19 17.08
C ALA A 487 3.44 26.43 17.51
N PHE A 488 3.78 26.41 18.80
CA PHE A 488 4.91 25.65 19.36
C PHE A 488 4.47 24.64 20.43
N SER A 489 3.19 24.22 20.44
CA SER A 489 2.70 23.25 21.40
C SER A 489 3.46 21.92 21.32
N GLY A 490 3.74 21.28 22.45
CA GLY A 490 4.45 20.00 22.51
C GLY A 490 5.93 20.05 22.11
N CYS A 491 6.52 21.24 21.95
CA CYS A 491 7.96 21.40 21.74
C CYS A 491 8.72 21.17 23.07
N GLY A 492 8.71 19.94 23.58
CA GLY A 492 9.21 19.62 24.92
C GLY A 492 10.68 19.94 25.18
N ALA A 493 11.52 19.96 24.14
CA ALA A 493 12.94 20.33 24.24
C ALA A 493 13.21 21.85 24.14
N LEU A 494 12.19 22.67 23.89
CA LEU A 494 12.35 24.11 23.63
C LEU A 494 12.76 24.85 24.90
N GLY A 495 14.04 25.21 24.99
CA GLY A 495 14.62 25.81 26.20
C GLY A 495 14.51 27.34 26.24
N ALA A 496 14.47 27.98 25.07
CA ALA A 496 14.43 29.43 24.92
C ALA A 496 13.79 29.83 23.59
N VAL A 497 13.01 30.91 23.62
CA VAL A 497 12.50 31.64 22.46
C VAL A 497 13.25 32.97 22.40
N GLN A 498 14.13 33.13 21.42
CA GLN A 498 15.00 34.30 21.30
C GLN A 498 14.31 35.40 20.49
N ASN A 499 14.57 36.66 20.84
CA ASN A 499 14.07 37.87 20.20
C ASN A 499 12.54 38.02 20.20
N LEU A 500 11.84 37.29 21.07
CA LEU A 500 10.38 37.41 21.20
C LEU A 500 9.98 38.83 21.59
N GLU A 501 10.75 39.47 22.46
CA GLU A 501 10.60 40.84 22.96
C GLU A 501 10.72 41.93 21.87
N HIS A 502 11.27 41.59 20.71
CA HIS A 502 11.48 42.51 19.59
C HIS A 502 10.45 42.32 18.46
N THR A 503 9.46 41.46 18.66
CA THR A 503 8.39 41.22 17.68
C THR A 503 7.28 42.27 17.79
N HIS A 504 6.41 42.34 16.79
CA HIS A 504 5.22 43.20 16.75
C HIS A 504 3.93 42.45 17.11
N LEU A 505 4.03 41.39 17.93
CA LEU A 505 2.86 40.63 18.36
C LEU A 505 1.98 41.49 19.28
N THR A 506 0.68 41.54 18.98
CA THR A 506 -0.30 42.19 19.86
C THR A 506 -0.97 41.20 20.81
N GLN A 507 -0.96 39.90 20.48
CA GLN A 507 -1.57 38.83 21.27
C GLN A 507 -0.73 37.56 21.25
N LEU A 508 -0.79 36.79 22.35
CA LEU A 508 -0.44 35.37 22.33
C LEU A 508 -1.72 34.54 22.29
N GLN A 509 -1.90 33.77 21.21
CA GLN A 509 -3.05 32.89 21.09
C GLN A 509 -3.01 31.72 22.09
N GLY A 510 -4.14 31.02 22.21
CA GLY A 510 -4.25 29.86 23.08
C GLY A 510 -3.22 28.78 22.76
N HIS A 511 -2.71 28.10 23.79
CA HIS A 511 -1.82 26.94 23.69
C HIS A 511 -0.47 27.15 23.00
N VAL A 512 -0.07 28.38 22.66
CA VAL A 512 1.13 28.67 21.84
C VAL A 512 2.40 27.95 22.31
N PHE A 513 2.65 27.90 23.63
CA PHE A 513 3.78 27.20 24.25
C PHE A 513 3.33 26.09 25.20
N LEU A 514 2.14 25.51 24.98
CA LEU A 514 1.64 24.38 25.76
C LEU A 514 2.66 23.22 25.75
N ASP A 515 2.96 22.67 26.91
CA ASP A 515 3.88 21.54 27.14
C ASP A 515 5.32 21.77 26.62
N CYS A 516 5.76 23.03 26.52
CA CYS A 516 7.17 23.38 26.34
C CYS A 516 7.96 23.20 27.64
N ALA A 517 8.12 21.94 28.08
CA ALA A 517 8.63 21.59 29.41
C ALA A 517 10.02 22.15 29.74
N ALA A 518 10.88 22.36 28.74
CA ALA A 518 12.24 22.87 28.90
C ALA A 518 12.35 24.41 28.94
N LEU A 519 11.27 25.16 28.66
CA LEU A 519 11.30 26.61 28.50
C LEU A 519 11.63 27.31 29.83
N LYS A 520 12.76 28.02 29.90
CA LYS A 520 13.25 28.61 31.16
C LYS A 520 12.77 30.04 31.42
N ALA A 521 12.65 30.81 30.35
CA ALA A 521 12.24 32.21 30.34
C ALA A 521 11.67 32.53 28.96
N ALA A 522 10.73 33.48 28.93
CA ALA A 522 10.23 34.10 27.70
C ALA A 522 10.01 35.58 27.99
N ALA A 523 10.72 36.44 27.26
CA ALA A 523 10.53 37.89 27.33
C ALA A 523 9.47 38.28 26.30
N LEU A 524 8.36 38.86 26.75
CA LEU A 524 7.26 39.24 25.87
C LEU A 524 7.51 40.62 25.24
N PRO A 525 7.08 40.86 23.99
CA PRO A 525 7.18 42.16 23.35
C PRO A 525 6.26 43.21 23.98
N GLU A 526 6.73 44.45 23.99
CA GLU A 526 5.91 45.62 24.32
C GLU A 526 4.78 45.75 23.30
N GLY A 527 3.53 45.83 23.77
CA GLY A 527 2.34 45.90 22.92
C GLY A 527 1.44 44.66 22.95
N ILE A 528 1.84 43.56 23.61
CA ILE A 528 0.92 42.46 23.89
C ILE A 528 -0.14 42.91 24.89
N ASP A 529 -1.41 42.75 24.56
CA ASP A 529 -2.51 43.08 25.46
C ASP A 529 -3.23 41.83 26.05
N GLU A 530 -3.17 40.66 25.39
CA GLU A 530 -3.77 39.40 25.81
C GLU A 530 -2.79 38.21 25.78
N ILE A 531 -2.86 37.41 26.84
CA ILE A 531 -2.24 36.08 26.93
C ILE A 531 -3.35 35.02 26.92
N GLY A 532 -3.43 34.25 25.83
CA GLY A 532 -4.50 33.29 25.59
C GLY A 532 -4.50 32.05 26.49
N ILE A 533 -5.59 31.29 26.40
CA ILE A 533 -5.88 30.12 27.23
C ILE A 533 -4.73 29.11 27.17
N SER A 534 -4.25 28.70 28.35
CA SER A 534 -3.16 27.71 28.47
C SER A 534 -1.88 28.03 27.67
N ALA A 535 -1.60 29.31 27.36
CA ALA A 535 -0.47 29.71 26.51
C ALA A 535 0.89 29.15 26.97
N PHE A 536 1.14 29.07 28.27
CA PHE A 536 2.37 28.52 28.87
C PHE A 536 2.10 27.28 29.74
N LYS A 537 0.93 26.65 29.59
CA LYS A 537 0.58 25.49 30.42
C LYS A 537 1.63 24.37 30.25
N GLY A 538 2.07 23.76 31.34
CA GLY A 538 3.06 22.68 31.31
C GLY A 538 4.51 23.13 31.06
N CYS A 539 4.81 24.43 31.07
CA CYS A 539 6.20 24.95 31.01
C CYS A 539 6.93 24.73 32.35
N LYS A 540 7.29 23.48 32.64
CA LYS A 540 7.82 23.06 33.95
C LYS A 540 9.13 23.74 34.35
N ALA A 541 9.95 24.16 33.40
CA ALA A 541 11.23 24.82 33.66
C ALA A 541 11.16 26.35 33.77
N LEU A 542 9.99 26.96 33.55
CA LEU A 542 9.82 28.41 33.52
C LEU A 542 10.00 28.99 34.91
N ARG A 543 11.04 29.81 35.13
CA ARG A 543 11.40 30.32 36.47
C ARG A 543 10.84 31.69 36.78
N GLU A 544 10.83 32.53 35.75
CA GLU A 544 10.45 33.93 35.80
C GLU A 544 9.73 34.30 34.51
N MET A 545 8.73 35.17 34.65
CA MET A 545 7.98 35.75 33.55
C MET A 545 7.90 37.26 33.75
N VAL A 546 8.33 38.02 32.75
CA VAL A 546 8.22 39.49 32.75
C VAL A 546 7.05 39.87 31.87
N LEU A 547 6.03 40.51 32.45
CA LEU A 547 4.85 40.97 31.73
C LEU A 547 4.98 42.47 31.40
N PRO A 548 4.86 42.85 30.12
CA PRO A 548 4.97 44.23 29.70
C PRO A 548 3.78 45.07 30.18
N ARG A 549 3.94 46.40 30.14
CA ARG A 549 2.91 47.36 30.61
C ARG A 549 1.59 47.25 29.87
N SER A 550 1.61 46.76 28.64
CA SER A 550 0.45 46.66 27.76
C SER A 550 -0.50 45.52 28.10
N VAL A 551 -0.07 44.52 28.88
CA VAL A 551 -0.89 43.33 29.18
C VAL A 551 -2.08 43.75 30.03
N SER A 552 -3.28 43.51 29.51
CA SER A 552 -4.56 43.82 30.18
C SER A 552 -5.41 42.57 30.43
N HIS A 553 -5.21 41.51 29.65
CA HIS A 553 -5.99 40.28 29.69
C HIS A 553 -5.08 39.04 29.80
N ILE A 554 -5.38 38.14 30.73
CA ILE A 554 -4.74 36.82 30.84
C ILE A 554 -5.84 35.78 30.99
N GLU A 555 -5.94 34.87 30.03
CA GLU A 555 -6.99 33.86 29.99
C GLU A 555 -6.72 32.67 30.96
N ALA A 556 -7.73 31.82 31.10
CA ALA A 556 -7.71 30.70 32.03
C ALA A 556 -6.52 29.76 31.79
N PHE A 557 -5.92 29.28 32.89
CA PHE A 557 -4.85 28.29 32.88
C PHE A 557 -3.57 28.69 32.12
N ALA A 558 -3.38 29.97 31.78
CA ALA A 558 -2.23 30.46 31.02
C ALA A 558 -0.89 29.94 31.57
N PHE A 559 -0.71 29.90 32.90
CA PHE A 559 0.51 29.41 33.57
C PHE A 559 0.30 28.11 34.37
N SER A 560 -0.73 27.32 34.04
CA SER A 560 -1.04 26.08 34.78
C SER A 560 0.07 25.04 34.60
N GLY A 561 0.54 24.41 35.68
CA GLY A 561 1.61 23.40 35.60
C GLY A 561 3.03 23.96 35.39
N CYS A 562 3.23 25.28 35.55
CA CYS A 562 4.56 25.90 35.60
C CYS A 562 5.20 25.69 36.98
N GLU A 563 5.65 24.47 37.25
CA GLU A 563 6.14 24.03 38.58
C GLU A 563 7.36 24.83 39.10
N ALA A 564 8.21 25.36 38.21
CA ALA A 564 9.40 26.12 38.59
C ALA A 564 9.18 27.64 38.70
N LEU A 565 7.97 28.15 38.41
CA LEU A 565 7.70 29.58 38.33
C LEU A 565 7.64 30.19 39.73
N ARG A 566 8.61 31.04 40.06
CA ARG A 566 8.74 31.64 41.41
C ARG A 566 8.22 33.06 41.48
N GLN A 567 8.38 33.81 40.38
CA GLN A 567 8.02 35.22 40.32
C GLN A 567 7.49 35.62 38.95
N ILE A 568 6.55 36.57 38.95
CA ILE A 568 6.09 37.32 37.79
C ILE A 568 6.40 38.79 38.05
N VAL A 569 7.14 39.43 37.15
CA VAL A 569 7.49 40.85 37.24
C VAL A 569 6.59 41.63 36.29
N LEU A 570 5.77 42.53 36.82
CA LEU A 570 4.94 43.44 36.05
C LEU A 570 5.71 44.72 35.77
N GLN A 571 5.86 45.09 34.50
CA GLN A 571 6.44 46.39 34.14
C GLN A 571 5.46 47.55 34.32
N GLY A 572 4.16 47.25 34.52
CA GLY A 572 3.08 48.19 34.82
C GLY A 572 2.50 48.04 36.24
N GLU A 573 1.42 48.76 36.53
CA GLU A 573 0.75 48.69 37.82
C GLU A 573 -0.26 47.54 37.87
N LEU A 574 -0.33 46.81 39.00
CA LEU A 574 -1.27 45.70 39.19
C LEU A 574 -2.76 46.09 38.98
N ALA A 575 -3.08 47.37 39.20
CA ALA A 575 -4.43 47.92 39.01
C ALA A 575 -4.90 47.94 37.54
N GLN A 576 -3.98 47.80 36.58
CA GLN A 576 -4.27 47.82 35.14
C GLN A 576 -4.74 46.47 34.60
N LEU A 577 -4.57 45.38 35.37
CA LEU A 577 -5.09 44.05 35.03
C LEU A 577 -6.58 43.95 35.34
N ASP A 578 -7.36 43.42 34.40
CA ASP A 578 -8.78 43.14 34.64
C ASP A 578 -8.99 41.95 35.60
N GLU A 579 -10.22 41.73 36.06
CA GLU A 579 -10.54 40.63 36.98
C GLU A 579 -10.32 39.24 36.37
N ARG A 580 -10.27 39.13 35.04
CA ARG A 580 -9.96 37.88 34.33
C ARG A 580 -8.45 37.63 34.34
N ALA A 581 -7.65 38.65 34.07
CA ALA A 581 -6.21 38.61 34.11
C ALA A 581 -5.68 38.25 35.49
N LYS A 582 -6.28 38.80 36.55
CA LYS A 582 -5.96 38.43 37.94
C LYS A 582 -6.23 36.95 38.24
N LYS A 583 -7.26 36.35 37.63
CA LYS A 583 -7.56 34.90 37.75
C LYS A 583 -6.64 34.03 36.91
N GLY A 584 -6.06 34.57 35.83
CA GLY A 584 -5.08 33.89 34.99
C GLY A 584 -3.70 33.76 35.64
N LEU A 585 -3.41 34.56 36.68
CA LEU A 585 -2.17 34.48 37.44
C LEU A 585 -2.11 33.18 38.29
N PRO A 586 -0.95 32.52 38.35
CA PRO A 586 -0.78 31.30 39.14
C PRO A 586 -0.83 31.58 40.65
N GLU A 587 -1.56 30.75 41.39
CA GLU A 587 -1.63 30.82 42.86
C GLU A 587 -0.26 30.52 43.49
N GLY A 588 0.16 31.31 44.48
CA GLY A 588 1.41 31.10 45.23
C GLY A 588 2.69 31.65 44.59
N VAL A 589 2.59 32.30 43.42
CA VAL A 589 3.71 32.97 42.75
C VAL A 589 3.82 34.43 43.20
N ARG A 590 5.04 34.91 43.45
CA ARG A 590 5.26 36.32 43.85
C ARG A 590 5.06 37.24 42.65
N VAL A 591 4.15 38.19 42.76
CA VAL A 591 3.96 39.25 41.75
C VAL A 591 4.66 40.52 42.23
N LEU A 592 5.68 40.96 41.49
CA LEU A 592 6.48 42.14 41.79
C LEU A 592 6.16 43.24 40.78
N ALA A 593 6.02 44.49 41.22
CA ALA A 593 6.04 45.64 40.31
C ALA A 593 7.50 46.01 40.03
N ALA A 594 7.87 46.23 38.77
CA ALA A 594 9.17 46.76 38.42
C ALA A 594 9.33 48.15 39.08
N GLU A 595 10.37 48.32 39.90
CA GLU A 595 10.71 49.64 40.43
C GLU A 595 10.97 50.57 39.24
N SER A 596 10.23 51.68 39.17
CA SER A 596 10.46 52.69 38.14
C SER A 596 11.91 53.13 38.22
N GLU A 597 12.70 52.91 37.16
CA GLU A 597 13.90 53.70 36.93
C GLU A 597 13.45 55.16 36.79
N THR A 598 13.40 55.85 37.92
CA THR A 598 13.47 57.30 37.95
C THR A 598 14.79 57.68 37.31
N ALA A 599 14.69 58.44 36.21
CA ALA A 599 15.79 59.19 35.66
C ALA A 599 16.56 59.88 36.80
N ALA A 600 17.84 59.54 36.93
CA ALA A 600 18.78 60.25 37.76
C ALA A 600 20.00 60.61 36.90
N GLY A 601 20.08 61.90 36.56
CA GLY A 601 21.33 62.64 36.34
C GLY A 601 21.99 62.50 34.98
#